data_AF-A0A842RQT8-F1
#
_entry.id   AF-A0A842RQT8-F1
#
_cell.length_a   1.000
_cell.length_b   1.000
_cell.length_c   1.000
_cell.angle_alpha   90.00
_cell.angle_beta   90.00
_cell.angle_gamma   90.00
#
_symmetry.space_group_name_H-M   'P 1'
#
loop_
_entity.id
_entity.type
_entity.pdbx_description
1 polymer ?
#
loop_
_entity_poly.entity_id
_entity_poly.type
_entity_poly.pdbx_seq_one_letter_code
_entity_poly.pdbx_strand_id
1 'polypeptide(L)'
;TEELESRFELEMPQIEVEEVKNPSLDAQIMAERLAYSLDRGRHYRRAGYYILRRIMEAGAKGAEIIVSGKVTSQRARTQIFRAGTMKKSGHPAQVAVDKGVTQCIQKSGTLGIIVKIFHADFDSGDQISIRNELLEKRQKEIKAQKPMTKAEKIQAGEYAIEEEERELTAEESKLIDEVDEDEVEEVSIEADDELETPEEDE
;
A
#
# COMPACT_ATOMS: atom_id res chain seq x y z
N THR A 1 -34.06 24.77 21.78
CA THR A 1 -34.27 26.00 20.99
C THR A 1 -34.20 27.23 21.89
N GLU A 2 -34.84 27.22 23.07
CA GLU A 2 -34.76 28.31 24.08
C GLU A 2 -33.33 28.67 24.50
N GLU A 3 -32.45 27.67 24.71
CA GLU A 3 -31.02 27.94 25.01
C GLU A 3 -30.27 28.63 23.87
N LEU A 4 -30.70 28.42 22.62
CA LEU A 4 -30.05 29.05 21.46
C LEU A 4 -30.56 30.49 21.26
N GLU A 5 -31.84 30.71 21.48
CA GLU A 5 -32.45 32.04 21.47
C GLU A 5 -31.85 32.94 22.55
N SER A 6 -31.72 32.45 23.78
CA SER A 6 -31.15 33.22 24.89
C SER A 6 -29.64 33.47 24.76
N ARG A 7 -28.88 32.50 24.24
CA ARG A 7 -27.42 32.59 24.19
C ARG A 7 -26.87 33.25 22.93
N PHE A 8 -27.59 33.14 21.81
CA PHE A 8 -27.17 33.66 20.51
C PHE A 8 -28.10 34.73 19.95
N GLU A 9 -29.12 35.15 20.72
CA GLU A 9 -30.07 36.22 20.35
C GLU A 9 -30.76 35.96 18.99
N LEU A 10 -31.08 34.69 18.73
CA LEU A 10 -31.73 34.26 17.50
C LEU A 10 -33.24 34.25 17.68
N GLU A 11 -33.97 34.97 16.84
CA GLU A 11 -35.43 34.95 16.82
C GLU A 11 -35.92 33.64 16.18
N MET A 12 -36.65 32.82 16.95
CA MET A 12 -37.27 31.55 16.51
C MET A 12 -36.33 30.59 15.75
N PRO A 13 -35.27 30.05 16.39
CA PRO A 13 -34.35 29.15 15.73
C PRO A 13 -35.02 27.82 15.36
N GLN A 14 -35.00 27.48 14.06
CA GLN A 14 -35.41 26.16 13.54
C GLN A 14 -34.18 25.27 13.39
N ILE A 15 -34.25 24.05 13.90
CA ILE A 15 -33.14 23.09 13.90
C ILE A 15 -33.61 21.84 13.21
N GLU A 16 -32.88 21.43 12.18
CA GLU A 16 -33.01 20.12 11.55
C GLU A 16 -31.88 19.22 12.05
N VAL A 17 -32.23 18.00 12.46
CA VAL A 17 -31.27 17.01 12.95
C VAL A 17 -31.07 15.99 11.86
N GLU A 18 -29.85 15.94 11.32
CA GLU A 18 -29.46 14.91 10.36
C GLU A 18 -28.84 13.71 11.10
N GLU A 19 -29.29 12.51 10.79
CA GLU A 19 -28.74 11.28 11.35
C GLU A 19 -27.48 10.85 10.62
N VAL A 20 -26.47 10.44 11.38
CA VAL A 20 -25.24 9.85 10.82
C VAL A 20 -25.55 8.46 10.29
N LYS A 21 -25.39 8.26 8.97
CA LYS A 21 -25.68 6.98 8.28
C LYS A 21 -25.01 5.78 8.95
N ASN A 22 -23.71 5.88 9.21
CA ASN A 22 -22.89 4.82 9.80
C ASN A 22 -22.13 5.33 11.03
N PRO A 23 -22.70 5.20 12.24
CA PRO A 23 -22.06 5.71 13.45
C PRO A 23 -20.74 5.00 13.78
N SER A 24 -20.52 3.79 13.26
CA SER A 24 -19.28 3.03 13.47
C SER A 24 -18.08 3.55 12.67
N LEU A 25 -18.31 4.37 11.64
CA LEU A 25 -17.25 4.99 10.84
C LEU A 25 -16.87 6.38 11.32
N ASP A 26 -17.67 6.99 12.19
CA ASP A 26 -17.39 8.27 12.82
C ASP A 26 -16.44 8.08 14.02
N ALA A 27 -15.29 8.76 14.00
CA ALA A 27 -14.27 8.57 15.02
C ALA A 27 -14.67 9.16 16.38
N GLN A 28 -15.43 10.27 16.39
CA GLN A 28 -15.87 10.93 17.62
C GLN A 28 -16.92 10.08 18.35
N ILE A 29 -17.92 9.56 17.63
CA ILE A 29 -18.94 8.69 18.22
C ILE A 29 -18.30 7.40 18.78
N MET A 30 -17.34 6.82 18.07
CA MET A 30 -16.62 5.63 18.57
C MET A 30 -15.74 5.94 19.79
N ALA A 31 -15.12 7.12 19.86
CA ALA A 31 -14.35 7.56 21.02
C ALA A 31 -15.23 7.71 22.26
N GLU A 32 -16.41 8.32 22.13
CA GLU A 32 -17.39 8.46 23.20
C GLU A 32 -17.94 7.11 23.66
N ARG A 33 -18.19 6.19 22.73
CA ARG A 33 -18.63 4.83 23.07
C ARG A 33 -17.57 4.05 23.84
N LEU A 34 -16.29 4.25 23.50
CA LEU A 34 -15.18 3.67 24.24
C LEU A 34 -15.08 4.29 25.64
N ALA A 35 -15.19 5.62 25.76
CA ALA A 35 -15.23 6.32 27.04
C ALA A 35 -16.33 5.77 27.95
N TYR A 36 -17.54 5.65 27.42
CA TYR A 36 -18.69 5.10 28.12
C TYR A 36 -18.49 3.65 28.58
N SER A 37 -17.83 2.83 27.76
CA SER A 37 -17.50 1.44 28.11
C SER A 37 -16.49 1.35 29.25
N LEU A 38 -15.50 2.25 29.27
CA LEU A 38 -14.50 2.33 30.32
C LEU A 38 -15.09 2.89 31.63
N ASP A 39 -16.00 3.86 31.54
CA ASP A 39 -16.70 4.41 32.69
C ASP A 39 -17.56 3.35 33.41
N ARG A 40 -18.23 2.49 32.63
CA ARG A 40 -18.92 1.29 33.15
C ARG A 40 -18.00 0.23 33.76
N GLY A 41 -16.68 0.43 33.76
CA GLY A 41 -15.71 -0.48 34.38
C GLY A 41 -15.31 -1.67 33.52
N ARG A 42 -15.53 -1.63 32.19
CA ARG A 42 -15.00 -2.67 31.30
C ARG A 42 -13.47 -2.54 31.22
N HIS A 43 -12.76 -3.66 31.25
CA HIS A 43 -11.31 -3.65 31.13
C HIS A 43 -10.86 -3.06 29.79
N TYR A 44 -9.87 -2.16 29.81
CA TYR A 44 -9.47 -1.34 28.66
C TYR A 44 -9.08 -2.15 27.42
N ARG A 45 -8.40 -3.29 27.58
CA ARG A 45 -8.08 -4.20 26.46
C ARG A 45 -9.33 -4.75 25.78
N ARG A 46 -10.32 -5.21 26.57
CA ARG A 46 -11.54 -5.81 26.05
C ARG A 46 -12.41 -4.76 25.36
N ALA A 47 -12.50 -3.57 25.95
CA ALA A 47 -13.23 -2.45 25.35
C ALA A 47 -12.56 -1.96 24.06
N GLY A 48 -11.23 -1.80 24.07
CA GLY A 48 -10.45 -1.39 22.91
C GLY A 48 -10.60 -2.36 21.72
N TYR A 49 -10.36 -3.65 21.92
CA TYR A 49 -10.53 -4.65 20.85
C TYR A 49 -11.97 -4.78 20.37
N TYR A 50 -12.96 -4.60 21.25
CA TYR A 50 -14.38 -4.60 20.84
C TYR A 50 -14.70 -3.44 19.89
N ILE A 51 -14.26 -2.22 20.22
CA ILE A 51 -14.50 -1.04 19.36
C ILE A 51 -13.69 -1.15 18.06
N LEU A 52 -12.43 -1.57 18.15
CA LEU A 52 -11.57 -1.77 16.97
C LEU A 52 -12.19 -2.78 15.99
N ARG A 53 -12.69 -3.91 16.49
CA ARG A 53 -13.38 -4.90 15.66
C ARG A 53 -14.63 -4.31 15.00
N ARG A 54 -15.42 -3.54 15.75
CA ARG A 54 -16.64 -2.89 15.22
C ARG A 54 -16.35 -1.88 14.10
N ILE A 55 -15.26 -1.14 14.20
CA ILE A 55 -14.82 -0.19 13.17
C ILE A 55 -14.39 -0.94 11.90
N MET A 56 -13.62 -2.01 12.04
CA MET A 56 -13.22 -2.85 10.90
C MET A 56 -14.42 -3.56 10.25
N GLU A 57 -15.37 -4.08 11.04
CA GLU A 57 -16.62 -4.69 10.55
C GLU A 57 -17.51 -3.69 9.79
N ALA A 58 -17.41 -2.40 10.10
CA ALA A 58 -18.11 -1.34 9.38
C ALA A 58 -17.46 -0.98 8.03
N GLY A 59 -16.33 -1.62 7.69
CA GLY A 59 -15.64 -1.43 6.40
C GLY A 59 -14.56 -0.34 6.40
N ALA A 60 -14.02 0.04 7.56
CA ALA A 60 -12.85 0.92 7.59
C ALA A 60 -11.61 0.23 7.03
N LYS A 61 -10.75 0.97 6.31
CA LYS A 61 -9.46 0.46 5.80
C LYS A 61 -8.44 0.25 6.92
N GLY A 62 -8.56 1.02 8.00
CA GLY A 62 -7.86 0.76 9.25
C GLY A 62 -8.29 1.67 10.38
N ALA A 63 -7.91 1.29 11.59
CA ALA A 63 -8.24 2.02 12.81
C ALA A 63 -7.07 1.99 13.81
N GLU A 64 -6.88 3.10 14.51
CA GLU A 64 -5.92 3.23 15.60
C GLU A 64 -6.61 3.86 16.81
N ILE A 65 -6.62 3.13 17.93
CA ILE A 65 -7.18 3.59 19.20
C ILE A 65 -6.04 3.76 20.19
N ILE A 66 -5.91 4.96 20.75
CA ILE A 66 -4.90 5.30 21.76
C ILE A 66 -5.62 5.59 23.06
N VAL A 67 -5.29 4.85 24.11
CA VAL A 67 -5.77 5.10 25.47
C VAL A 67 -4.57 5.51 26.32
N SER A 68 -4.59 6.73 26.84
CA SER A 68 -3.53 7.30 27.66
C SER A 68 -4.05 7.67 29.06
N GLY A 69 -3.21 7.51 30.07
CA GLY A 69 -3.53 7.88 31.46
C GLY A 69 -3.20 6.78 32.45
N LYS A 70 -3.85 6.80 33.62
CA LYS A 70 -3.64 5.81 34.69
C LYS A 70 -4.37 4.49 34.39
N VAL A 71 -3.81 3.74 33.46
CA VAL A 71 -4.36 2.46 33.02
C VAL A 71 -3.91 1.36 34.00
N THR A 72 -4.84 0.83 34.81
CA THR A 72 -4.64 -0.22 35.84
C THR A 72 -3.69 0.13 37.00
N SER A 73 -2.58 0.81 36.75
CA SER A 73 -1.55 1.17 37.74
C SER A 73 -1.59 2.67 38.07
N GLN A 74 -0.90 3.06 39.14
CA GLN A 74 -0.78 4.47 39.56
C GLN A 74 0.02 5.34 38.58
N ARG A 75 0.94 4.74 37.81
CA ARG A 75 1.75 5.44 36.80
C ARG A 75 1.01 5.50 35.47
N ALA A 76 1.05 6.66 34.82
CA ALA A 76 0.47 6.83 33.49
C ALA A 76 1.17 5.95 32.44
N ARG A 77 0.38 5.36 31.56
CA ARG A 77 0.83 4.56 30.42
C ARG A 77 -0.05 4.88 29.21
N THR A 78 0.52 4.68 28.03
CA THR A 78 -0.22 4.75 26.76
C THR A 78 -0.32 3.34 26.19
N GLN A 79 -1.53 2.96 25.78
CA GLN A 79 -1.81 1.70 25.12
C GLN A 79 -2.41 2.00 23.75
N ILE A 80 -1.88 1.37 22.73
CA ILE A 80 -2.27 1.59 21.34
C ILE A 80 -2.82 0.27 20.80
N PHE A 81 -4.02 0.32 20.25
CA PHE A 81 -4.66 -0.78 19.53
C PHE A 81 -4.75 -0.40 18.07
N ARG A 82 -4.19 -1.20 17.16
CA ARG A 82 -4.18 -0.94 15.72
C ARG A 82 -4.73 -2.14 14.97
N ALA A 83 -5.46 -1.88 13.89
CA ALA A 83 -5.82 -2.87 12.88
C ALA A 83 -5.94 -2.22 11.51
N GLY A 84 -5.63 -2.98 10.46
CA GLY A 84 -5.61 -2.49 9.08
C GLY A 84 -4.49 -1.48 8.84
N THR A 85 -4.67 -0.66 7.80
CA THR A 85 -3.68 0.33 7.36
C THR A 85 -4.01 1.72 7.89
N MET A 86 -3.00 2.49 8.28
CA MET A 86 -3.17 3.87 8.75
C MET A 86 -2.13 4.78 8.10
N LYS A 87 -2.56 5.76 7.32
CA LYS A 87 -1.67 6.79 6.75
C LYS A 87 -1.42 7.87 7.81
N LYS A 88 -0.16 8.27 8.00
CA LYS A 88 0.26 9.22 9.06
C LYS A 88 0.84 10.53 8.53
N SER A 89 1.13 10.61 7.23
CA SER A 89 1.82 11.73 6.59
C SER A 89 1.08 12.22 5.36
N GLY A 90 1.33 13.48 5.00
CA GLY A 90 0.82 14.12 3.78
C GLY A 90 -0.64 14.54 3.85
N HIS A 91 -1.16 14.97 2.70
CA HIS A 91 -2.56 15.34 2.50
C HIS A 91 -3.56 14.19 2.77
N PRO A 92 -3.26 12.92 2.41
CA PRO A 92 -4.15 11.80 2.73
C PRO A 92 -4.46 11.66 4.22
N ALA A 93 -3.48 11.91 5.08
CA ALA A 93 -3.68 11.80 6.53
C ALA A 93 -4.58 12.91 7.11
N GLN A 94 -4.75 14.03 6.42
CA GLN A 94 -5.60 15.14 6.87
C GLN A 94 -7.04 14.99 6.39
N VAL A 95 -7.24 14.47 5.18
CA VAL A 95 -8.56 14.35 4.56
C VAL A 95 -9.21 13.00 4.84
N ALA A 96 -8.43 11.92 4.81
CA ALA A 96 -8.98 10.57 4.82
C ALA A 96 -9.05 9.93 6.21
N VAL A 97 -8.32 10.50 7.19
CA VAL A 97 -8.27 9.97 8.56
C VAL A 97 -9.08 10.88 9.46
N ASP A 98 -10.22 10.37 9.91
CA ASP A 98 -11.02 11.03 10.93
C ASP A 98 -10.41 10.79 12.32
N LYS A 99 -10.52 11.79 13.20
CA LYS A 99 -9.90 11.81 14.54
C LYS A 99 -10.91 12.25 15.58
N GLY A 100 -11.33 11.30 16.42
CA GLY A 100 -12.13 11.55 17.62
C GLY A 100 -11.27 11.67 18.87
N VAL A 101 -11.61 12.62 19.74
CA VAL A 101 -10.94 12.81 21.04
C VAL A 101 -11.99 12.91 22.14
N THR A 102 -11.82 12.10 23.18
CA THR A 102 -12.70 12.09 24.33
C THR A 102 -11.91 11.83 25.61
N GLN A 103 -12.45 12.29 26.73
CA GLN A 103 -11.94 11.98 28.06
C GLN A 103 -12.91 11.07 28.80
N CYS A 104 -12.39 10.11 29.56
CA CYS A 104 -13.17 9.27 30.45
C CYS A 104 -12.79 9.59 31.90
N ILE A 105 -13.78 9.94 32.73
CA ILE A 105 -13.56 10.24 34.14
C ILE A 105 -13.79 8.97 34.94
N GLN A 106 -12.74 8.43 35.57
CA GLN A 106 -12.83 7.27 36.45
C GLN A 106 -12.44 7.67 37.88
N LYS A 107 -12.73 6.80 38.86
CA LYS A 107 -12.33 7.00 40.27
C LYS A 107 -10.81 7.14 40.45
N SER A 108 -10.02 6.49 39.58
CA SER A 108 -8.55 6.57 39.58
C SER A 108 -8.00 7.87 38.96
N GLY A 109 -8.83 8.64 38.25
CA GLY A 109 -8.48 9.85 37.52
C GLY A 109 -9.06 9.87 36.11
N THR A 110 -8.56 10.78 35.27
CA THR A 110 -9.02 10.94 33.89
C THR A 110 -8.14 10.13 32.92
N LEU A 111 -8.77 9.44 31.97
CA LEU A 111 -8.12 8.78 30.84
C LEU A 111 -8.40 9.58 29.56
N GLY A 112 -7.37 9.77 28.74
CA GLY A 112 -7.47 10.31 27.40
C GLY A 112 -7.69 9.19 26.39
N ILE A 113 -8.65 9.39 25.49
CA ILE A 113 -9.00 8.45 24.43
C ILE A 113 -8.91 9.19 23.11
N ILE A 114 -8.11 8.66 22.19
CA ILE A 114 -8.02 9.16 20.83
C ILE A 114 -8.34 7.99 19.90
N VAL A 115 -9.31 8.16 19.02
CA VAL A 115 -9.66 7.18 17.98
C VAL A 115 -9.35 7.81 16.64
N LYS A 116 -8.65 7.07 15.78
CA LYS A 116 -8.40 7.42 14.40
C LYS A 116 -8.98 6.36 13.49
N ILE A 117 -9.76 6.77 12.49
CA ILE A 117 -10.39 5.87 11.52
C ILE A 117 -9.94 6.30 10.13
N PHE A 118 -9.43 5.37 9.35
CA PHE A 118 -9.11 5.59 7.94
C PHE A 118 -10.26 5.05 7.08
N HIS A 119 -10.96 5.95 6.41
CA HIS A 119 -12.11 5.61 5.57
C HIS A 119 -11.67 4.80 4.34
N ALA A 120 -12.52 3.85 3.92
CA ALA A 120 -12.26 3.04 2.73
C ALA A 120 -12.44 3.80 1.42
N ASP A 121 -13.29 4.84 1.42
CA ASP A 121 -13.67 5.57 0.21
C ASP A 121 -12.53 6.45 -0.36
N PHE A 122 -11.46 6.67 0.41
CA PHE A 122 -10.38 7.54 -0.01
C PHE A 122 -9.36 6.82 -0.90
N ASP A 123 -9.35 7.21 -2.18
CA ASP A 123 -8.28 6.81 -3.09
C ASP A 123 -6.98 7.52 -2.71
N SER A 124 -5.98 6.73 -2.37
CA SER A 124 -4.68 7.25 -1.94
C SER A 124 -3.75 7.58 -3.11
N GLY A 125 -4.16 7.29 -4.36
CA GLY A 125 -3.34 7.48 -5.56
C GLY A 125 -2.14 6.55 -5.67
N ASP A 126 -1.89 5.76 -4.63
CA ASP A 126 -0.84 4.72 -4.53
C ASP A 126 -1.24 3.46 -5.31
N GLN A 127 -2.54 3.26 -5.52
CA GLN A 127 -3.08 2.03 -6.08
C GLN A 127 -3.17 2.14 -7.61
N ILE A 128 -2.12 1.69 -8.30
CA ILE A 128 -2.11 1.61 -9.77
C ILE A 128 -2.87 0.36 -10.20
N SER A 129 -4.04 0.54 -10.82
CA SER A 129 -4.75 -0.56 -11.48
C SER A 129 -4.25 -0.73 -12.90
N ILE A 130 -3.42 -1.76 -13.11
CA ILE A 130 -2.91 -2.10 -14.44
C ILE A 130 -4.02 -2.81 -15.22
N ARG A 131 -4.39 -2.27 -16.38
CA ARG A 131 -5.35 -2.90 -17.30
C ARG A 131 -4.63 -3.86 -18.23
N ASN A 132 -4.51 -5.13 -17.82
CA ASN A 132 -3.76 -6.17 -18.54
C ASN A 132 -4.18 -6.32 -20.01
N GLU A 133 -5.46 -6.20 -20.33
CA GLU A 133 -5.96 -6.28 -21.71
C GLU A 133 -5.36 -5.24 -22.66
N LEU A 134 -5.12 -4.02 -22.17
CA LEU A 134 -4.51 -2.95 -22.95
C LEU A 134 -3.01 -3.17 -23.09
N LEU A 135 -2.36 -3.73 -22.05
CA LEU A 135 -0.95 -4.10 -22.12
C LEU A 135 -0.70 -5.19 -23.16
N GLU A 136 -1.51 -6.23 -23.17
CA GLU A 136 -1.34 -7.34 -24.12
C GLU A 136 -1.54 -6.89 -25.57
N LYS A 137 -2.52 -6.02 -25.85
CA LYS A 137 -2.71 -5.42 -27.18
C LYS A 137 -1.49 -4.62 -27.61
N ARG A 138 -0.98 -3.77 -26.72
CA ARG A 138 0.22 -2.95 -26.96
C ARG A 138 1.47 -3.81 -27.15
N GLN A 139 1.61 -4.90 -26.40
CA GLN A 139 2.72 -5.86 -26.54
C GLN A 139 2.65 -6.61 -27.87
N LYS A 140 1.45 -7.00 -28.33
CA LYS A 140 1.26 -7.63 -29.65
C LYS A 140 1.61 -6.66 -30.78
N GLU A 141 1.23 -5.40 -30.67
CA GLU A 141 1.61 -4.34 -31.63
C GLU A 141 3.13 -4.12 -31.67
N ILE A 142 3.78 -4.05 -30.51
CA ILE A 142 5.24 -3.89 -30.41
C ILE A 142 5.97 -5.12 -30.99
N LYS A 143 5.48 -6.33 -30.73
CA LYS A 143 6.04 -7.56 -31.33
C LYS A 143 5.85 -7.60 -32.85
N ALA A 144 4.71 -7.13 -33.36
CA ALA A 144 4.47 -7.05 -34.81
C ALA A 144 5.33 -5.99 -35.51
N GLN A 145 5.73 -4.93 -34.79
CA GLN A 145 6.58 -3.86 -35.33
C GLN A 145 8.09 -4.10 -35.16
N LYS A 146 8.52 -5.06 -34.34
CA LYS A 146 9.94 -5.41 -34.26
C LYS A 146 10.38 -6.01 -35.61
N PRO A 147 11.37 -5.40 -36.31
CA PRO A 147 11.91 -6.00 -37.52
C PRO A 147 12.60 -7.31 -37.16
N MET A 148 12.41 -8.35 -37.98
CA MET A 148 13.07 -9.65 -37.82
C MET A 148 14.55 -9.46 -37.49
N THR A 149 15.00 -10.09 -36.42
CA THR A 149 16.41 -10.07 -36.04
C THR A 149 17.26 -10.70 -37.15
N LYS A 150 18.55 -10.33 -37.21
CA LYS A 150 19.46 -10.83 -38.25
C LYS A 150 19.48 -12.37 -38.29
N ALA A 151 19.31 -13.03 -37.14
CA ALA A 151 19.17 -14.48 -37.01
C ALA A 151 17.88 -15.06 -37.64
N GLU A 152 16.74 -14.38 -37.47
CA GLU A 152 15.46 -14.80 -38.06
C GLU A 152 15.42 -14.58 -39.58
N LYS A 153 16.11 -13.56 -40.10
CA LYS A 153 16.26 -13.34 -41.55
C LYS A 153 17.20 -14.35 -42.22
N ILE A 154 18.19 -14.87 -41.49
CA ILE A 154 19.05 -15.96 -41.95
C ILE A 154 18.24 -17.28 -42.02
N GLN A 155 17.39 -17.56 -41.02
CA GLN A 155 16.50 -18.75 -41.03
C GLN A 155 15.34 -18.65 -42.05
N ALA A 156 14.85 -17.44 -42.36
CA ALA A 156 13.82 -17.21 -43.36
C ALA A 156 14.35 -17.22 -44.82
N GLY A 157 15.66 -17.41 -45.03
CA GLY A 157 16.27 -17.63 -46.34
C GLY A 157 16.48 -16.36 -47.20
N GLU A 158 16.37 -15.16 -46.63
CA GLU A 158 16.60 -13.91 -47.39
C GLU A 158 18.08 -13.57 -47.59
N TYR A 159 18.98 -14.17 -46.80
CA TYR A 159 20.42 -14.06 -46.98
C TYR A 159 21.01 -15.44 -47.28
N ALA A 160 21.35 -15.71 -48.54
CA ALA A 160 22.23 -16.81 -48.89
C ALA A 160 23.65 -16.45 -48.44
N ILE A 161 24.25 -17.28 -47.60
CA ILE A 161 25.70 -17.24 -47.40
C ILE A 161 26.29 -17.85 -48.68
N GLU A 162 26.82 -17.01 -49.56
CA GLU A 162 27.71 -17.50 -50.62
C GLU A 162 29.04 -17.86 -49.95
N GLU A 163 29.22 -19.13 -49.64
CA GLU A 163 30.55 -19.68 -49.38
C GLU A 163 31.32 -19.67 -50.71
N GLU A 164 32.04 -18.60 -51.00
CA GLU A 164 33.17 -18.68 -51.94
C GLU A 164 34.25 -19.52 -51.26
N GLU A 165 34.33 -20.81 -51.59
CA GLU A 165 35.56 -21.58 -51.39
C GLU A 165 36.66 -20.96 -52.27
N ARG A 166 37.42 -20.01 -51.72
CA ARG A 166 38.74 -19.71 -52.27
C ARG A 166 39.71 -20.75 -51.74
N GLU A 167 40.31 -21.51 -52.65
CA GLU A 167 41.46 -22.34 -52.32
C GLU A 167 42.55 -21.44 -51.72
N LEU A 168 42.96 -21.75 -50.48
CA LEU A 168 44.02 -21.05 -49.75
C LEU A 168 45.30 -21.06 -50.59
N THR A 169 45.93 -19.90 -50.72
CA THR A 169 47.24 -19.83 -51.36
C THR A 169 48.29 -20.47 -50.45
N ALA A 170 49.32 -21.11 -51.03
CA ALA A 170 50.34 -21.87 -50.28
C ALA A 170 51.15 -21.06 -49.25
N GLU A 171 50.96 -19.74 -49.21
CA GLU A 171 51.52 -18.84 -48.21
C GLU A 171 50.65 -18.81 -46.94
N GLU A 172 49.33 -18.92 -47.06
CA GLU A 172 48.37 -18.90 -45.94
C GLU A 172 48.37 -20.22 -45.16
N SER A 173 48.61 -21.36 -45.83
CA SER A 173 48.72 -22.66 -45.15
C SER A 173 49.96 -22.76 -44.27
N LYS A 174 51.05 -22.07 -44.63
CA LYS A 174 52.28 -22.05 -43.83
C LYS A 174 52.18 -21.19 -42.58
N LEU A 175 51.36 -20.14 -42.64
CA LEU A 175 51.08 -19.29 -41.48
C LEU A 175 50.19 -19.98 -40.44
N ILE A 176 49.39 -20.97 -40.84
CA ILE A 176 48.53 -21.75 -39.93
C ILE A 176 49.35 -22.83 -39.20
N ASP A 177 50.31 -23.46 -39.87
CA ASP A 177 51.20 -24.45 -39.25
C ASP A 177 52.23 -23.83 -38.27
N GLU A 178 52.42 -22.50 -38.30
CA GLU A 178 53.35 -21.76 -37.41
C GLU A 178 52.68 -21.17 -36.16
N VAL A 179 51.36 -21.31 -36.00
CA VAL A 179 50.65 -20.87 -34.79
C VAL A 179 50.43 -22.08 -33.89
N ASP A 180 51.23 -22.19 -32.82
CA ASP A 180 51.12 -23.22 -31.79
C ASP A 180 49.71 -23.21 -31.16
N GLU A 181 49.05 -24.38 -31.12
CA GLU A 181 47.68 -24.59 -30.61
C GLU A 181 47.52 -24.29 -29.09
N ASP A 182 48.59 -23.96 -28.38
CA ASP A 182 48.61 -23.81 -26.92
C ASP A 182 48.31 -22.38 -26.39
N GLU A 183 48.06 -21.38 -27.25
CA GLU A 183 47.81 -19.99 -26.82
C GLU A 183 46.39 -19.44 -27.09
N VAL A 184 45.38 -20.32 -27.16
CA VAL A 184 43.97 -19.90 -27.16
C VAL A 184 43.38 -20.14 -25.77
N GLU A 185 43.48 -19.14 -24.89
CA GLU A 185 42.70 -19.11 -23.65
C GLU A 185 41.20 -19.12 -23.97
N GLU A 186 40.48 -20.09 -23.41
CA GLU A 186 39.03 -20.14 -23.37
C GLU A 186 38.48 -18.86 -22.74
N VAL A 187 37.87 -17.99 -23.55
CA VAL A 187 36.96 -16.96 -23.03
C VAL A 187 35.54 -17.46 -23.25
N SER A 188 35.04 -18.24 -22.29
CA SER A 188 33.61 -18.46 -22.11
C SER A 188 32.97 -17.16 -21.66
N ILE A 189 32.18 -16.54 -22.54
CA ILE A 189 31.24 -15.50 -22.14
C ILE A 189 29.95 -16.22 -21.74
N GLU A 190 29.81 -16.51 -20.45
CA GLU A 190 28.52 -16.86 -19.87
C GLU A 190 27.61 -15.61 -19.92
N ALA A 191 26.41 -15.79 -20.45
CA ALA A 191 25.39 -14.75 -20.43
C ALA A 191 24.72 -14.75 -19.06
N ASP A 192 24.97 -13.70 -18.26
CA ASP A 192 24.23 -13.42 -17.03
C ASP A 192 22.76 -13.13 -17.38
N ASP A 193 21.91 -14.12 -17.15
CA ASP A 193 20.44 -13.99 -17.18
C ASP A 193 19.93 -14.02 -15.73
N GLU A 194 20.17 -12.93 -14.98
CA GLU A 194 19.52 -12.67 -13.69
C GLU A 194 18.33 -11.72 -13.88
N LEU A 195 17.17 -12.30 -14.14
CA LEU A 195 15.87 -11.66 -13.90
C LEU A 195 15.41 -12.04 -12.49
N GLU A 196 15.72 -11.19 -11.51
CA GLU A 196 15.07 -11.22 -10.20
C GLU A 196 13.56 -11.01 -10.39
N THR A 197 12.79 -12.05 -10.08
CA THR A 197 11.34 -11.94 -9.84
C THR A 197 11.17 -11.61 -8.36
N PRO A 198 10.50 -10.50 -7.98
CA PRO A 198 10.19 -10.27 -6.58
C PRO A 198 9.06 -11.21 -6.14
N GLU A 199 9.36 -11.98 -5.10
CA GLU A 199 8.51 -12.95 -4.43
C GLU A 199 7.18 -12.32 -3.95
N GLU A 200 6.09 -13.05 -4.20
CA GLU A 200 4.80 -12.86 -3.54
C GLU A 200 4.87 -13.49 -2.15
N ASP A 201 4.87 -12.67 -1.09
CA ASP A 201 4.74 -13.14 0.29
C ASP A 201 3.24 -13.16 0.72
N GLU A 202 2.80 -14.34 1.18
CA GLU A 202 1.56 -14.59 1.94
C GLU A 202 1.61 -14.03 3.38
#